data_AF-A0A2S5JEN2-F1
#
_entry.id   AF-A0A2S5JEN2-F1
#
_cell.length_a   1.000
_cell.length_b   1.000
_cell.length_c   1.000
_cell.angle_alpha   90.00
_cell.angle_beta   90.00
_cell.angle_gamma   90.00
#
_symmetry.space_group_name_H-M   'P 1'
#
loop_
_entity.id
_entity.type
_entity.pdbx_description
1 polymer ?
#
loop_
_entity_poly.entity_id
_entity_poly.type
_entity_poly.pdbx_seq_one_letter_code
_entity_poly.pdbx_strand_id
1 'polypeptide(L)'
;MITITVDDDDVISGLHKLSDRLDDMRPVMAEIGEALREASMEAFSDQASPEGAAWRPLSPVTVARRRGTAHRILQDTGVLRQSITRDVDGPRSVVVGSRVEYAATHQFGARKGAFGRTSRGAPIPWGDIPARPFLGVSAEARSEIVDAITDWLGDVT
;
A
#
# COMPACT_ATOMS: atom_id res chain seq x y z
N MET A 1 28.55 -25.81 -41.28
CA MET A 1 27.70 -25.00 -40.38
C MET A 1 26.58 -24.46 -41.24
N ILE A 2 25.33 -24.74 -40.89
CA ILE A 2 24.17 -24.21 -41.61
C ILE A 2 23.63 -23.05 -40.78
N THR A 3 23.44 -21.91 -41.43
CA THR A 3 22.80 -20.72 -40.86
C THR A 3 21.46 -20.54 -41.58
N ILE A 4 20.38 -20.51 -40.81
CA ILE A 4 19.03 -20.20 -41.32
C ILE A 4 18.75 -18.76 -40.91
N THR A 5 18.35 -17.94 -41.87
CA THR A 5 17.89 -16.57 -41.67
C THR A 5 16.38 -16.56 -41.85
N VAL A 6 15.64 -16.15 -40.82
CA VAL A 6 14.19 -16.00 -40.84
C VAL A 6 13.90 -14.51 -40.75
N ASP A 7 13.18 -13.98 -41.74
CA ASP A 7 12.70 -12.60 -41.80
C ASP A 7 11.17 -12.67 -41.79
N ASP A 8 10.59 -12.40 -40.62
CA ASP A 8 9.17 -12.59 -40.35
C ASP A 8 8.62 -11.28 -39.75
N ASP A 9 7.94 -10.52 -40.61
CA ASP A 9 7.38 -9.20 -40.27
C ASP A 9 6.37 -9.29 -39.12
N ASP A 10 5.64 -10.41 -38.99
CA ASP A 10 4.65 -10.61 -37.93
C ASP A 10 5.37 -10.80 -36.57
N VAL A 11 6.45 -11.58 -36.55
CA VAL A 11 7.29 -11.75 -35.34
C VAL A 11 7.93 -10.43 -34.91
N ILE A 12 8.49 -9.67 -35.85
CA ILE A 12 9.10 -8.36 -35.56
C ILE A 12 8.05 -7.37 -35.05
N SER A 13 6.87 -7.35 -35.67
CA SER A 13 5.74 -6.50 -35.23
C SER A 13 5.28 -6.86 -33.82
N GLY A 14 5.22 -8.15 -33.47
CA GLY A 14 4.91 -8.62 -32.12
C GLY A 14 5.93 -8.13 -31.08
N LEU A 15 7.23 -8.21 -31.40
CA LEU A 15 8.29 -7.72 -30.51
C LEU A 15 8.24 -6.20 -30.29
N HIS A 16 7.90 -5.43 -31.33
CA HIS A 16 7.69 -3.98 -31.18
C HIS A 16 6.51 -3.66 -30.25
N LYS A 17 5.37 -4.32 -30.44
CA LYS A 17 4.20 -4.15 -29.54
C LYS A 17 4.54 -4.50 -28.09
N LEU A 18 5.30 -5.57 -27.86
CA LEU A 18 5.76 -5.94 -26.53
C LEU A 18 6.66 -4.84 -25.94
N SER A 19 7.64 -4.36 -26.70
CA SER A 19 8.54 -3.30 -26.28
C SER A 19 7.78 -2.04 -25.88
N ASP A 20 6.84 -1.60 -26.72
CA ASP A 20 6.04 -0.40 -26.48
C ASP A 20 5.22 -0.51 -25.18
N ARG A 21 4.62 -1.68 -24.90
CA ARG A 21 3.88 -1.92 -23.65
C ARG A 21 4.78 -2.01 -22.43
N LEU A 22 6.02 -2.48 -22.59
CA LEU A 22 6.99 -2.47 -21.50
C LEU A 22 7.53 -1.07 -21.23
N ASP A 23 7.55 -0.19 -22.23
CA ASP A 23 8.00 1.20 -22.08
C ASP A 23 7.01 2.10 -21.34
N ASP A 24 5.71 1.86 -21.50
CA ASP A 24 4.68 2.56 -20.75
C ASP A 24 3.74 1.60 -20.02
N MET A 25 4.12 1.24 -18.79
CA MET A 25 3.32 0.38 -17.92
C MET A 25 2.37 1.18 -17.03
N ARG A 26 2.14 2.48 -17.28
CA ARG A 26 1.23 3.30 -16.44
C ARG A 26 -0.17 2.68 -16.26
N PRO A 27 -0.79 2.05 -17.27
CA PRO A 27 -2.09 1.40 -17.07
C PRO A 27 -2.05 0.28 -16.02
N VAL A 28 -1.12 -0.68 -16.15
CA VAL A 28 -0.98 -1.76 -15.16
C VAL A 28 -0.49 -1.25 -13.81
N MET A 29 0.35 -0.20 -13.77
CA MET A 29 0.73 0.45 -12.51
C MET A 29 -0.47 1.07 -11.78
N ALA A 30 -1.46 1.57 -12.51
CA ALA A 30 -2.69 2.08 -11.90
C ALA A 30 -3.50 0.97 -11.21
N GLU A 31 -3.59 -0.21 -11.84
CA GLU A 31 -4.26 -1.39 -11.28
C GLU A 31 -3.53 -1.93 -10.04
N ILE A 32 -2.20 -2.05 -10.12
CA ILE A 32 -1.34 -2.41 -8.97
C ILE A 32 -1.55 -1.42 -7.82
N GLY A 33 -1.64 -0.12 -8.12
CA GLY A 33 -1.91 0.91 -7.12
C GLY A 33 -3.26 0.74 -6.42
N GLU A 34 -4.30 0.33 -7.15
CA GLU A 34 -5.61 0.04 -6.57
C GLU A 34 -5.58 -1.21 -5.68
N ALA A 35 -4.95 -2.29 -6.13
CA ALA A 35 -4.80 -3.52 -5.33
C ALA A 35 -4.10 -3.23 -3.98
N LEU A 36 -3.01 -2.46 -4.01
CA LEU A 36 -2.27 -2.05 -2.81
C LEU A 36 -3.08 -1.11 -1.90
N ARG A 37 -3.86 -0.20 -2.50
CA ARG A 37 -4.77 0.68 -1.74
C ARG A 37 -5.86 -0.14 -1.07
N GLU A 38 -6.40 -1.15 -1.74
CA GLU A 38 -7.46 -2.00 -1.21
C GLU A 38 -6.96 -2.90 -0.08
N ALA A 39 -5.78 -3.52 -0.23
CA ALA A 39 -5.11 -4.22 0.87
C ALA A 39 -4.96 -3.34 2.13
N SER A 40 -4.73 -2.03 1.92
CA SER A 40 -4.69 -1.08 3.04
C SER A 40 -6.08 -0.86 3.66
N MET A 41 -7.14 -0.79 2.85
CA MET A 41 -8.52 -0.67 3.35
C MET A 41 -8.96 -1.90 4.14
N GLU A 42 -8.59 -3.09 3.67
CA GLU A 42 -8.82 -4.36 4.34
C GLU A 42 -8.12 -4.41 5.68
N ALA A 43 -6.85 -3.99 5.76
CA ALA A 43 -6.11 -3.89 7.02
C ALA A 43 -6.87 -3.08 8.10
N PHE A 44 -7.50 -1.95 7.71
CA PHE A 44 -8.36 -1.18 8.63
C PHE A 44 -9.65 -1.93 9.00
N SER A 45 -10.28 -2.60 8.03
CA SER A 45 -11.48 -3.40 8.27
C SER A 45 -11.18 -4.52 9.27
N ASP A 46 -10.14 -5.29 9.02
CA ASP A 46 -9.81 -6.50 9.78
C ASP A 46 -9.04 -6.21 11.06
N GLN A 47 -8.52 -4.97 11.19
CA GLN A 47 -7.68 -4.55 12.30
C GLN A 47 -6.43 -5.42 12.40
N ALA A 48 -5.83 -5.71 11.24
CA ALA A 48 -4.63 -6.52 11.05
C ALA A 48 -3.75 -5.87 9.98
N SER A 49 -2.47 -6.22 9.93
CA SER A 49 -1.63 -5.81 8.79
C SER A 49 -2.08 -6.50 7.50
N PRO A 50 -1.75 -5.97 6.32
CA PRO A 50 -2.01 -6.66 5.05
C PRO A 50 -1.47 -8.10 5.02
N GLU A 51 -0.40 -8.38 5.74
CA GLU A 51 0.19 -9.73 5.88
C GLU A 51 -0.53 -10.62 6.92
N GLY A 52 -1.63 -10.16 7.51
CA GLY A 52 -2.48 -10.92 8.42
C GLY A 52 -2.17 -10.78 9.91
N ALA A 53 -1.19 -9.95 10.31
CA ALA A 53 -0.85 -9.80 11.72
C ALA A 53 -1.83 -8.87 12.44
N ALA A 54 -2.67 -9.43 13.32
CA ALA A 54 -3.65 -8.65 14.11
C ALA A 54 -2.99 -7.50 14.89
N TRP A 55 -3.59 -6.32 14.82
CA TRP A 55 -3.09 -5.14 15.52
C TRP A 55 -3.28 -5.24 17.02
N ARG A 56 -2.32 -4.68 17.77
CA ARG A 56 -2.43 -4.64 19.23
C ARG A 56 -3.69 -3.86 19.67
N PRO A 57 -4.53 -4.46 20.54
CA PRO A 57 -5.74 -3.82 21.05
C PRO A 57 -5.48 -2.45 21.68
N LEU A 58 -6.50 -1.60 21.68
CA LEU A 58 -6.45 -0.31 22.38
C LEU A 58 -6.54 -0.53 23.89
N SER A 59 -5.89 0.35 24.65
CA SER A 59 -6.04 0.34 26.10
C SER A 59 -7.48 0.71 26.50
N PRO A 60 -7.97 0.26 27.67
CA PRO A 60 -9.29 0.64 28.17
C PRO A 60 -9.49 2.15 28.24
N VAL A 61 -8.45 2.90 28.62
CA VAL A 61 -8.47 4.37 28.68
C VAL A 61 -8.66 4.98 27.29
N THR A 62 -7.99 4.43 26.27
CA THR A 62 -8.16 4.90 24.89
C THR A 62 -9.57 4.62 24.40
N VAL A 63 -10.12 3.43 24.68
CA VAL A 63 -11.50 3.04 24.30
C VAL A 63 -12.53 3.96 24.97
N ALA A 64 -12.38 4.27 26.26
CA ALA A 64 -13.30 5.12 27.00
C ALA A 64 -13.33 6.58 26.51
N ARG A 65 -12.28 7.05 25.80
CA ARG A 65 -12.15 8.42 25.29
C ARG A 65 -12.54 8.58 23.82
N ARG A 66 -12.98 7.51 23.16
CA ARG A 66 -13.35 7.54 21.74
C ARG A 66 -14.66 8.29 21.52
N ARG A 67 -14.82 8.83 20.32
CA ARG A 67 -16.03 9.57 19.95
C ARG A 67 -17.13 8.60 19.52
N GLY A 68 -18.32 8.76 20.11
CA GLY A 68 -19.54 8.05 19.72
C GLY A 68 -19.38 6.52 19.66
N THR A 69 -19.81 5.94 18.55
CA THR A 69 -19.80 4.48 18.26
C THR A 69 -18.50 4.03 17.57
N ALA A 70 -17.38 4.74 17.75
CA ALA A 70 -16.12 4.35 17.13
C ALA A 70 -15.58 3.02 17.72
N HIS A 71 -15.85 1.92 17.02
CA HIS A 71 -15.52 0.58 17.50
C HIS A 71 -14.18 0.04 16.96
N ARG A 72 -13.75 0.42 15.74
CA ARG A 72 -12.56 -0.17 15.09
C ARG A 72 -11.28 0.61 15.36
N ILE A 73 -10.15 -0.08 15.54
CA ILE A 73 -8.83 0.52 15.77
C ILE A 73 -8.44 1.44 14.60
N LEU A 74 -7.76 2.57 14.91
CA LEU A 74 -7.39 3.65 13.97
C LEU A 74 -8.54 4.34 13.22
N GLN A 75 -9.80 4.04 13.58
CA GLN A 75 -11.00 4.59 12.93
C GLN A 75 -11.89 5.32 13.94
N ASP A 76 -11.32 6.31 14.63
CA ASP A 76 -12.13 7.22 15.47
C ASP A 76 -12.81 8.32 14.61
N THR A 77 -12.05 9.06 13.81
CA THR A 77 -12.60 9.95 12.77
C THR A 77 -12.73 9.25 11.41
N GLY A 78 -11.97 8.19 11.18
CA GLY A 78 -11.78 7.60 9.85
C GLY A 78 -10.82 8.36 8.94
N VAL A 79 -10.28 9.51 9.37
CA VAL A 79 -9.44 10.38 8.52
C VAL A 79 -8.20 9.66 7.98
N LEU A 80 -7.51 8.87 8.81
CA LEU A 80 -6.33 8.11 8.35
C LEU A 80 -6.68 7.14 7.22
N ARG A 81 -7.72 6.32 7.41
CA ARG A 81 -8.21 5.38 6.39
C ARG A 81 -8.60 6.13 5.10
N GLN A 82 -9.33 7.23 5.21
CA GLN A 82 -9.76 8.03 4.05
C GLN A 82 -8.62 8.82 3.38
N SER A 83 -7.48 8.96 4.05
CA SER A 83 -6.32 9.69 3.54
C SER A 83 -5.38 8.82 2.71
N ILE A 84 -5.62 7.52 2.64
CA ILE A 84 -4.80 6.61 1.83
C ILE A 84 -5.09 6.87 0.37
N THR A 85 -4.04 7.18 -0.39
CA THR A 85 -4.09 7.46 -1.81
C THR A 85 -3.05 6.62 -2.54
N ARG A 86 -3.30 6.38 -3.82
CA ARG A 86 -2.34 5.82 -4.77
C ARG A 86 -2.06 6.84 -5.87
N ASP A 87 -0.85 6.83 -6.40
CA ASP A 87 -0.46 7.66 -7.54
C ASP A 87 0.54 6.93 -8.42
N VAL A 88 0.41 7.08 -9.74
CA VAL A 88 1.35 6.49 -10.70
C VAL A 88 2.50 7.46 -10.90
N ASP A 89 3.64 7.14 -10.33
CA ASP A 89 4.82 8.00 -10.26
C ASP A 89 5.85 7.66 -11.35
N GLY A 90 5.36 7.44 -12.57
CA GLY A 90 6.19 7.15 -13.75
C GLY A 90 5.77 5.90 -14.53
N PRO A 91 6.52 5.55 -15.59
CA PRO A 91 6.13 4.47 -16.50
C PRO A 91 6.12 3.08 -15.89
N ARG A 92 6.84 2.86 -14.77
CA ARG A 92 7.03 1.54 -14.14
C ARG A 92 6.97 1.64 -12.61
N SER A 93 6.28 2.64 -12.09
CA SER A 93 6.27 2.99 -10.67
C SER A 93 4.89 3.45 -10.22
N VAL A 94 4.51 2.99 -9.03
CA VAL A 94 3.31 3.42 -8.33
C VAL A 94 3.64 3.63 -6.86
N VAL A 95 3.04 4.64 -6.26
CA VAL A 95 3.19 5.01 -4.86
C VAL A 95 1.84 4.87 -4.17
N VAL A 96 1.83 4.21 -3.02
CA VAL A 96 0.66 4.14 -2.13
C VAL A 96 1.06 4.64 -0.75
N GLY A 97 0.26 5.53 -0.18
CA GLY A 97 0.61 6.14 1.08
C GLY A 97 -0.50 6.99 1.67
N SER A 98 -0.15 7.74 2.71
CA SER A 98 -1.05 8.62 3.42
C SER A 98 -0.49 10.03 3.49
N ARG A 99 -1.36 11.02 3.31
CA ARG A 99 -1.03 12.45 3.44
C ARG A 99 -1.10 12.99 4.88
N VAL A 100 -1.49 12.18 5.88
CA VAL A 100 -1.57 12.66 7.27
C VAL A 100 -0.27 12.36 8.03
N GLU A 101 0.22 13.36 8.76
CA GLU A 101 1.53 13.32 9.45
C GLU A 101 1.69 12.11 10.39
N TYR A 102 0.63 11.77 11.13
CA TYR A 102 0.67 10.70 12.12
C TYR A 102 0.57 9.29 11.49
N ALA A 103 0.41 9.17 10.17
CA ALA A 103 0.35 7.89 9.46
C ALA A 103 1.61 7.06 9.69
N ALA A 104 2.80 7.67 9.55
CA ALA A 104 4.07 6.99 9.77
C ALA A 104 4.22 6.46 11.21
N THR A 105 3.73 7.23 12.20
CA THR A 105 3.74 6.81 13.61
C THR A 105 2.87 5.56 13.82
N HIS A 106 1.75 5.44 13.11
CA HIS A 106 0.92 4.24 13.20
C HIS A 106 1.47 3.08 12.37
N GLN A 107 2.05 3.35 11.19
CA GLN A 107 2.67 2.33 10.36
C GLN A 107 3.83 1.64 11.10
N PHE A 108 4.74 2.44 11.68
CA PHE A 108 6.00 1.93 12.25
C PHE A 108 6.00 1.85 13.79
N GLY A 109 5.03 2.47 14.45
CA GLY A 109 5.06 2.67 15.89
C GLY A 109 6.02 3.79 16.30
N ALA A 110 6.05 4.09 17.60
CA ALA A 110 6.99 5.06 18.17
C ALA A 110 7.28 4.75 19.63
N ARG A 111 8.52 4.96 20.07
CA ARG A 111 8.88 4.88 21.49
C ARG A 111 8.44 6.13 22.24
N LYS A 112 8.23 6.01 23.55
CA LYS A 112 8.03 7.15 24.45
C LYS A 112 9.13 8.20 24.25
N GLY A 113 8.74 9.44 24.02
CA GLY A 113 9.68 10.56 23.82
C GLY A 113 10.37 10.61 22.45
N ALA A 114 9.98 9.77 21.49
CA ALA A 114 10.57 9.74 20.15
C ALA A 114 10.48 11.07 19.38
N PHE A 115 9.52 11.93 19.74
CA PHE A 115 9.28 13.24 19.12
C PHE A 115 9.62 14.39 20.07
N GLY A 116 10.47 14.14 21.06
CA GLY A 116 10.94 15.15 22.02
C GLY A 116 10.08 15.27 23.26
N ARG A 117 9.95 16.49 23.78
CA ARG A 117 9.29 16.80 25.04
C ARG A 117 8.42 18.06 24.93
N THR A 118 7.39 18.13 25.76
CA THR A 118 6.57 19.34 25.95
C THR A 118 7.36 20.42 26.70
N SER A 119 6.86 21.66 26.70
CA SER A 119 7.43 22.76 27.50
C SER A 119 7.47 22.47 29.00
N ARG A 120 6.58 21.61 29.50
CA ARG A 120 6.54 21.12 30.88
C ARG A 120 7.42 19.89 31.12
N GLY A 121 8.23 19.48 30.14
CA GLY A 121 9.20 18.39 30.24
C GLY A 121 8.63 16.98 30.02
N ALA A 122 7.34 16.83 29.72
CA ALA A 122 6.73 15.53 29.48
C ALA A 122 7.13 14.97 28.10
N PRO A 123 7.43 13.66 27.96
CA PRO A 123 7.83 13.08 26.69
C PRO A 123 6.68 13.04 25.67
N ILE A 124 7.03 13.15 24.38
CA ILE A 124 6.12 13.05 23.25
C ILE A 124 6.61 11.89 22.36
N PRO A 125 5.83 10.81 22.16
CA PRO A 125 4.61 10.48 22.88
C PRO A 125 4.87 10.19 24.37
N TRP A 126 3.82 10.28 25.20
CA TRP A 126 3.90 10.07 26.65
C TRP A 126 4.18 8.61 27.05
N GLY A 127 3.97 7.68 26.12
CA GLY A 127 4.22 6.24 26.24
C GLY A 127 4.50 5.63 24.86
N ASP A 128 4.82 4.34 24.82
CA ASP A 128 5.07 3.65 23.56
C ASP A 128 3.79 3.48 22.73
N ILE A 129 3.89 3.77 21.44
CA ILE A 129 2.86 3.56 20.45
C ILE A 129 3.19 2.28 19.68
N PRO A 130 2.33 1.25 19.71
CA PRO A 130 2.51 0.07 18.86
C PRO A 130 2.43 0.44 17.39
N ALA A 131 3.24 -0.24 16.59
CA ALA A 131 3.01 -0.36 15.15
C ALA A 131 1.66 -1.04 14.90
N ARG A 132 0.96 -0.51 13.91
CA ARG A 132 -0.26 -1.03 13.31
C ARG A 132 -0.11 -0.86 11.81
N PRO A 133 0.74 -1.68 11.17
CA PRO A 133 1.02 -1.55 9.76
C PRO A 133 -0.29 -1.69 8.98
N PHE A 134 -0.58 -0.72 8.13
CA PHE A 134 -1.73 -0.70 7.24
C PHE A 134 -1.31 -0.57 5.78
N LEU A 135 -0.07 -0.15 5.51
CA LEU A 135 0.55 -0.26 4.18
C LEU A 135 1.36 -1.55 4.13
N GLY A 136 1.21 -2.31 3.05
CA GLY A 136 1.81 -3.62 2.87
C GLY A 136 1.24 -4.32 1.64
N VAL A 137 1.59 -5.59 1.47
CA VAL A 137 1.11 -6.40 0.34
C VAL A 137 0.44 -7.65 0.90
N SER A 138 -0.90 -7.70 0.85
CA SER A 138 -1.66 -8.89 1.23
C SER A 138 -1.46 -10.05 0.26
N ALA A 139 -1.89 -11.25 0.64
CA ALA A 139 -1.85 -12.41 -0.24
C ALA A 139 -2.76 -12.20 -1.46
N GLU A 140 -3.91 -11.57 -1.23
CA GLU A 140 -4.92 -11.21 -2.20
C GLU A 140 -4.37 -10.17 -3.18
N ALA A 141 -3.84 -9.05 -2.68
CA ALA A 141 -3.22 -8.03 -3.53
C ALA A 141 -2.02 -8.57 -4.31
N ARG A 142 -1.25 -9.52 -3.74
CA ARG A 142 -0.18 -10.19 -4.48
C ARG A 142 -0.74 -10.96 -5.69
N SER A 143 -1.84 -11.67 -5.53
CA SER A 143 -2.49 -12.38 -6.64
C SER A 143 -2.96 -11.38 -7.68
N GLU A 144 -3.70 -10.35 -7.27
CA GLU A 144 -4.23 -9.32 -8.17
C GLU A 144 -3.13 -8.62 -8.97
N ILE A 145 -1.98 -8.34 -8.34
CA ILE A 145 -0.82 -7.75 -9.02
C ILE A 145 -0.26 -8.69 -10.08
N VAL A 146 -0.15 -9.99 -9.77
CA VAL A 146 0.35 -10.98 -10.73
C VAL A 146 -0.62 -11.16 -11.89
N ASP A 147 -1.91 -11.19 -11.60
CA ASP A 147 -2.98 -11.29 -12.60
C ASP A 147 -2.96 -10.06 -13.52
N ALA A 148 -2.91 -8.85 -12.95
CA ALA A 148 -2.81 -7.59 -13.72
C ALA A 148 -1.57 -7.56 -14.63
N ILE A 149 -0.42 -8.04 -14.15
CA ILE A 149 0.80 -8.14 -14.97
C ILE A 149 0.64 -9.17 -16.08
N THR A 150 0.04 -10.32 -15.78
CA THR A 150 -0.13 -11.42 -16.74
C THR A 150 -1.08 -11.00 -17.85
N ASP A 151 -2.20 -10.38 -17.50
CA ASP A 151 -3.17 -9.84 -18.45
C ASP A 151 -2.54 -8.72 -19.30
N TRP A 152 -1.79 -7.81 -18.66
CA TRP A 152 -1.07 -6.75 -19.37
C TRP A 152 -0.09 -7.28 -20.43
N LEU A 153 0.58 -8.40 -20.15
CA LEU A 153 1.51 -9.04 -21.08
C LEU A 153 0.79 -9.93 -22.11
N GLY A 154 -0.35 -10.52 -21.76
CA GLY A 154 -1.15 -11.38 -22.62
C GLY A 154 -1.82 -10.64 -23.79
N ASP A 155 -2.13 -9.37 -23.62
CA ASP A 155 -2.70 -8.50 -24.68
C ASP A 155 -1.75 -8.20 -25.86
N VAL A 156 -0.52 -8.71 -25.84
CA VAL A 156 0.49 -8.49 -26.89
C VAL A 156 0.27 -9.39 -28.11
N THR A 157 -0.38 -10.55 -27.92
CA THR A 157 -0.68 -11.53 -28.97
C THR A 157 -2.04 -11.29 -29.62
#